data_AF-A0A377TRI2-F1
#
_entry.id   AF-A0A377TRI2-F1
#
_cell.length_a   1.000
_cell.length_b   1.000
_cell.length_c   1.000
_cell.angle_alpha   90.00
_cell.angle_beta   90.00
_cell.angle_gamma   90.00
#
_symmetry.space_group_name_H-M   'P 1'
#
loop_
_entity.id
_entity.type
_entity.pdbx_description
1 polymer ?
#
loop_
_entity_poly.entity_id
_entity_poly.type
_entity_poly.pdbx_seq_one_letter_code
_entity_poly.pdbx_strand_id
1 'polypeptide(L)'
;MSGFEANFDGLVGPTHHYAGLSVGNEASQNNRDGLSNPKKAALQGLYKMKALADRGFVQGILPPQPRPNLRLLREVGFQGSDEQVIRQAAHAAPQLLSAFSSASSMWTANAATVSPSADSADGKVHFTVANLNNKLHRMQEAPTTSAILGATFADPRYFAHHAALPQHGDLGDEGAATITASAGNMTGRGCSFRLWSTRQRRYRPGEVSGAADPRGQRSGGPPASAGSALHGVCPAGAAGYRSRRVS
;
A
#
# COMPACT_ATOMS: atom_id res chain seq x y z
N MET A 1 20.10 1.82 22.71
CA MET A 1 19.18 0.66 22.76
C MET A 1 19.23 -0.03 21.42
N SER A 2 19.19 -1.36 21.40
CA SER A 2 18.92 -2.14 20.20
C SER A 2 17.46 -1.96 19.79
N GLY A 3 17.20 -1.83 18.48
CA GLY A 3 15.84 -1.88 17.94
C GLY A 3 15.29 -3.31 17.92
N PHE A 4 13.99 -3.45 17.67
CA PHE A 4 13.34 -4.72 17.39
C PHE A 4 12.33 -4.54 16.26
N GLU A 5 12.00 -5.63 15.58
CA GLU A 5 10.95 -5.66 14.56
C GLU A 5 9.58 -5.88 15.20
N ALA A 6 8.59 -5.09 14.77
CA ALA A 6 7.20 -5.21 15.21
C ALA A 6 6.30 -5.39 13.99
N ASN A 7 5.50 -6.45 13.99
CA ASN A 7 4.55 -6.74 12.94
C ASN A 7 3.24 -5.99 13.19
N PHE A 8 2.72 -5.28 12.19
CA PHE A 8 1.40 -4.64 12.26
C PHE A 8 0.49 -5.19 11.16
N ASP A 9 -0.45 -6.02 11.58
CA ASP A 9 -1.35 -6.74 10.68
C ASP A 9 -2.69 -6.02 10.51
N GLY A 10 -3.25 -6.06 9.30
CA GLY A 10 -4.57 -5.53 9.02
C GLY A 10 -5.67 -6.47 9.48
N LEU A 11 -6.58 -6.00 10.34
CA LEU A 11 -7.80 -6.72 10.65
C LEU A 11 -8.74 -6.71 9.43
N VAL A 12 -9.20 -7.88 9.01
CA VAL A 12 -10.10 -8.02 7.85
C VAL A 12 -11.45 -7.33 8.13
N GLY A 13 -11.86 -6.46 7.21
CA GLY A 13 -13.12 -5.72 7.32
C GLY A 13 -14.38 -6.56 7.01
N PRO A 14 -15.55 -6.11 7.48
CA PRO A 14 -16.81 -6.85 7.34
C PRO A 14 -17.31 -6.95 5.89
N THR A 15 -16.83 -6.08 4.99
CA THR A 15 -17.18 -6.06 3.57
C THR A 15 -16.22 -6.90 2.70
N HIS A 16 -15.41 -7.76 3.30
CA HIS A 16 -14.52 -8.66 2.56
C HIS A 16 -15.31 -9.48 1.53
N HIS A 17 -14.91 -9.42 0.25
CA HIS A 17 -15.54 -10.15 -0.85
C HIS A 17 -14.56 -10.34 -2.01
N TYR A 18 -14.85 -11.28 -2.92
CA TYR A 18 -14.01 -11.57 -4.08
C TYR A 18 -14.58 -10.95 -5.36
N ALA A 19 -13.98 -9.84 -5.82
CA ALA A 19 -14.51 -9.08 -6.97
C ALA A 19 -13.56 -9.00 -8.18
N GLY A 20 -12.41 -9.67 -8.17
CA GLY A 20 -11.51 -9.65 -9.34
C GLY A 20 -10.90 -8.28 -9.67
N LEU A 21 -10.87 -7.34 -8.71
CA LEU A 21 -10.58 -5.92 -8.95
C LEU A 21 -9.10 -5.61 -9.25
N SER A 22 -8.21 -6.57 -9.03
CA SER A 22 -6.77 -6.40 -9.22
C SER A 22 -6.30 -7.07 -10.51
N VAL A 23 -6.40 -6.37 -11.64
CA VAL A 23 -5.86 -6.86 -12.92
C VAL A 23 -4.35 -7.13 -12.78
N GLY A 24 -3.93 -8.36 -13.10
CA GLY A 24 -2.57 -8.86 -12.91
C GLY A 24 -2.32 -9.64 -11.61
N ASN A 25 -3.32 -9.72 -10.71
CA ASN A 25 -3.31 -10.64 -9.57
C ASN A 25 -4.20 -11.85 -9.88
N GLU A 26 -3.56 -12.96 -10.26
CA GLU A 26 -4.24 -14.20 -10.64
C GLU A 26 -5.17 -14.72 -9.55
N ALA A 27 -4.77 -14.67 -8.28
CA ALA A 27 -5.63 -15.10 -7.17
C ALA A 27 -6.88 -14.22 -7.05
N SER A 28 -6.77 -12.91 -7.27
CA SER A 28 -7.94 -12.03 -7.30
C SER A 28 -8.89 -12.37 -8.45
N GLN A 29 -8.35 -12.65 -9.63
CA GLN A 29 -9.14 -12.93 -10.83
C GLN A 29 -9.80 -14.30 -10.79
N ASN A 30 -9.08 -15.33 -10.36
CA ASN A 30 -9.54 -16.72 -10.32
C ASN A 30 -10.64 -16.95 -9.28
N ASN A 31 -10.69 -16.13 -8.22
CA ASN A 31 -11.72 -16.23 -7.18
C ASN A 31 -12.90 -15.26 -7.38
N ARG A 32 -12.93 -14.53 -8.51
CA ARG A 32 -13.98 -13.55 -8.80
C ARG A 32 -15.37 -14.18 -8.67
N ASP A 33 -16.29 -13.44 -8.03
CA ASP A 33 -17.69 -13.82 -7.80
C ASP A 33 -17.88 -15.05 -6.90
N GLY A 34 -16.81 -15.53 -6.26
CA GLY A 34 -16.89 -16.55 -5.21
C GLY A 34 -17.54 -16.02 -3.93
N LEU A 35 -18.22 -16.92 -3.20
CA LEU A 35 -18.76 -16.60 -1.88
C LEU A 35 -17.61 -16.37 -0.89
N SER A 36 -17.68 -15.25 -0.17
CA SER A 36 -16.71 -14.91 0.88
C SER A 36 -17.28 -15.18 2.27
N ASN A 37 -16.40 -15.28 3.27
CA ASN A 37 -16.79 -15.36 4.67
C ASN A 37 -15.96 -14.36 5.49
N PRO A 38 -16.43 -13.10 5.62
CA PRO A 38 -15.69 -12.04 6.30
C PRO A 38 -15.29 -12.40 7.74
N LYS A 39 -16.20 -13.02 8.49
CA LYS A 39 -15.94 -13.47 9.87
C LYS A 39 -14.82 -14.50 9.92
N LYS A 40 -14.86 -15.52 9.05
CA LYS A 40 -13.82 -16.55 8.97
C LYS A 40 -12.48 -15.94 8.57
N ALA A 41 -12.45 -15.04 7.60
CA ALA A 41 -11.24 -14.35 7.16
C ALA A 41 -10.61 -13.52 8.30
N ALA A 42 -11.43 -12.78 9.05
CA ALA A 42 -10.96 -12.04 10.24
C ALA A 42 -10.39 -12.98 11.32
N LEU A 43 -11.09 -14.08 11.63
CA LEU A 43 -10.62 -15.06 12.61
C LEU A 43 -9.31 -15.75 12.20
N GLN A 44 -9.13 -16.06 10.91
CA GLN A 44 -7.88 -16.61 10.38
C GLN A 44 -6.71 -15.62 10.57
N GLY A 45 -6.94 -14.34 10.27
CA GLY A 45 -5.96 -13.28 10.52
C GLY A 45 -5.60 -13.15 11.99
N LEU A 46 -6.59 -13.08 12.87
CA LEU A 46 -6.40 -12.98 14.32
C LEU A 46 -5.66 -14.19 14.90
N TYR A 47 -5.98 -15.40 14.43
CA TYR A 47 -5.27 -16.61 14.85
C TYR A 47 -3.78 -16.53 14.52
N LYS A 48 -3.43 -16.09 13.30
CA LYS A 48 -2.03 -15.87 12.90
C LYS A 48 -1.33 -14.85 13.80
N MET A 49 -1.94 -13.68 13.99
CA MET A 49 -1.38 -12.61 14.83
C MET A 49 -1.11 -13.11 16.25
N LYS A 50 -2.09 -13.80 16.86
CA LYS A 50 -1.95 -14.36 18.21
C LYS A 50 -0.86 -15.44 18.27
N ALA A 51 -0.80 -16.32 17.27
CA ALA A 51 0.21 -17.37 17.20
C ALA A 51 1.65 -16.83 17.08
N LEU A 52 1.85 -15.67 16.45
CA LEU A 52 3.14 -14.97 16.42
C LEU A 52 3.43 -14.27 17.75
N ALA A 53 2.45 -13.57 18.31
CA ALA A 53 2.57 -12.94 19.62
C ALA A 53 2.94 -13.96 20.72
N ASP A 54 2.32 -15.14 20.71
CA ASP A 54 2.58 -16.23 21.66
C ASP A 54 3.99 -16.83 21.53
N ARG A 55 4.65 -16.62 20.39
CA ARG A 55 6.05 -17.01 20.15
C ARG A 55 7.04 -15.90 20.49
N GLY A 56 6.58 -14.77 21.03
CA GLY A 56 7.42 -13.65 21.46
C GLY A 56 7.70 -12.61 20.38
N PHE A 57 7.08 -12.69 19.20
CA PHE A 57 7.17 -11.63 18.20
C PHE A 57 6.30 -10.44 18.62
N VAL A 58 6.81 -9.21 18.49
CA VAL A 58 6.00 -8.03 18.76
C VAL A 58 4.94 -7.88 17.67
N GLN A 59 3.67 -7.82 18.09
CA GLN A 59 2.52 -7.86 17.21
C GLN A 59 1.54 -6.74 17.56
N GLY A 60 1.20 -5.91 16.57
CA GLY A 60 0.14 -4.91 16.58
C GLY A 60 -0.92 -5.21 15.52
N ILE A 61 -2.02 -4.46 15.58
CA ILE A 61 -3.18 -4.58 14.68
C ILE A 61 -3.55 -3.20 14.17
N LEU A 62 -3.78 -3.08 12.85
CA LEU A 62 -4.42 -1.91 12.24
C LEU A 62 -5.90 -2.21 11.95
N PRO A 63 -6.82 -1.31 12.30
CA PRO A 63 -8.26 -1.54 12.10
C PRO A 63 -8.63 -1.55 10.60
N PRO A 64 -9.76 -2.17 10.22
CA PRO A 64 -10.30 -2.03 8.88
C PRO A 64 -10.77 -0.60 8.63
N GLN A 65 -10.86 -0.21 7.35
CA GLN A 65 -11.38 1.10 6.97
C GLN A 65 -12.91 1.10 6.82
N PRO A 66 -13.58 2.26 6.93
CA PRO A 66 -15.02 2.38 6.69
C PRO A 66 -15.38 1.97 5.26
N ARG A 67 -16.30 1.02 5.12
CA ARG A 67 -16.81 0.51 3.84
C ARG A 67 -18.31 0.21 3.97
N PRO A 68 -19.14 0.46 2.93
CA PRO A 68 -18.82 1.10 1.65
C PRO A 68 -18.35 2.55 1.79
N ASN A 69 -17.50 3.02 0.88
CA ASN A 69 -17.03 4.40 0.86
C ASN A 69 -18.09 5.33 0.24
N LEU A 70 -19.03 5.74 1.08
CA LEU A 70 -20.15 6.61 0.71
C LEU A 70 -19.70 7.98 0.19
N ARG A 71 -18.59 8.51 0.72
CA ARG A 71 -18.03 9.77 0.26
C ARG A 71 -17.65 9.68 -1.22
N LEU A 72 -16.90 8.66 -1.61
CA LEU A 72 -16.52 8.47 -3.02
C LEU A 72 -17.73 8.19 -3.91
N LEU A 73 -18.71 7.43 -3.43
CA LEU A 73 -19.97 7.24 -4.17
C LEU A 73 -20.66 8.58 -4.46
N ARG A 74 -20.66 9.51 -3.50
CA ARG A 74 -21.22 10.86 -3.70
C ARG A 74 -20.39 11.70 -4.66
N GLU A 75 -19.07 11.63 -4.56
CA GLU A 75 -18.16 12.35 -5.46
C GLU A 75 -18.31 11.92 -6.93
N VAL A 76 -18.69 10.66 -7.19
CA VAL A 76 -18.99 10.19 -8.56
C VAL A 76 -20.45 10.42 -8.99
N GLY A 77 -21.26 11.08 -8.16
CA GLY A 77 -22.57 11.61 -8.56
C GLY A 77 -23.80 10.98 -7.90
N PHE A 78 -23.66 9.97 -7.03
CA PHE A 78 -24.81 9.40 -6.30
C PHE A 78 -25.27 10.32 -5.17
N GLN A 79 -26.59 10.50 -4.99
CA GLN A 79 -27.14 11.48 -4.03
C GLN A 79 -28.24 10.90 -3.14
N GLY A 80 -28.65 11.63 -2.12
CA GLY A 80 -29.68 11.21 -1.15
C GLY A 80 -29.13 10.66 0.16
N SER A 81 -29.93 9.91 0.92
CA SER A 81 -29.48 9.21 2.13
C SER A 81 -28.43 8.14 1.81
N ASP A 82 -27.71 7.65 2.82
CA ASP A 82 -26.69 6.61 2.63
C ASP A 82 -27.27 5.34 2.00
N GLU A 83 -28.47 4.94 2.43
CA GLU A 83 -29.19 3.81 1.84
C GLU A 83 -29.57 4.06 0.38
N GLN A 84 -30.04 5.28 0.06
CA GLN A 84 -30.37 5.66 -1.32
C GLN A 84 -29.13 5.65 -2.21
N VAL A 85 -27.99 6.14 -1.72
CA VAL A 85 -26.72 6.10 -2.44
C VAL A 85 -26.28 4.67 -2.73
N ILE A 86 -26.31 3.79 -1.73
CA ILE A 86 -25.96 2.38 -1.90
C ILE A 86 -26.89 1.71 -2.91
N ARG A 87 -28.20 1.94 -2.81
CA ARG A 87 -29.19 1.34 -3.72
C ARG A 87 -29.01 1.82 -5.16
N GLN A 88 -28.78 3.12 -5.35
CA GLN A 88 -28.49 3.69 -6.67
C GLN A 88 -27.20 3.10 -7.26
N ALA A 89 -26.12 3.03 -6.47
CA ALA A 89 -24.86 2.47 -6.92
C ALA A 89 -24.99 0.96 -7.26
N ALA A 90 -25.72 0.20 -6.44
CA ALA A 90 -25.98 -1.21 -6.69
C ALA A 90 -26.71 -1.45 -8.01
N HIS A 91 -27.67 -0.59 -8.36
CA HIS A 91 -28.44 -0.69 -9.59
C HIS A 91 -27.68 -0.16 -10.83
N ALA A 92 -27.10 1.04 -10.72
CA ALA A 92 -26.53 1.75 -11.87
C ALA A 92 -25.06 1.40 -12.15
N ALA A 93 -24.27 1.09 -11.12
CA ALA A 93 -22.84 0.82 -11.24
C ALA A 93 -22.33 -0.16 -10.16
N PRO A 94 -22.81 -1.42 -10.12
CA PRO A 94 -22.45 -2.40 -9.10
C PRO A 94 -20.93 -2.64 -8.98
N GLN A 95 -20.19 -2.48 -10.06
CA GLN A 95 -18.72 -2.53 -10.09
C GLN A 95 -18.07 -1.42 -9.26
N LEU A 96 -18.63 -0.20 -9.25
CA LEU A 96 -18.13 0.90 -8.43
C LEU A 96 -18.48 0.66 -6.96
N LEU A 97 -19.69 0.17 -6.68
CA LEU A 97 -20.07 -0.20 -5.31
C LEU A 97 -19.12 -1.27 -4.75
N SER A 98 -18.80 -2.29 -5.55
CA SER A 98 -17.82 -3.32 -5.17
C SER A 98 -16.43 -2.73 -4.92
N ALA A 99 -15.92 -1.90 -5.84
CA ALA A 99 -14.62 -1.24 -5.68
C ALA A 99 -14.55 -0.39 -4.40
N PHE A 100 -15.59 0.39 -4.11
CA PHE A 100 -15.68 1.23 -2.92
C PHE A 100 -16.09 0.48 -1.65
N SER A 101 -16.38 -0.81 -1.76
CA SER A 101 -16.65 -1.71 -0.61
C SER A 101 -15.52 -2.68 -0.33
N SER A 102 -14.42 -2.66 -1.09
CA SER A 102 -13.31 -3.60 -0.92
C SER A 102 -12.66 -3.50 0.46
N ALA A 103 -12.40 -4.67 1.07
CA ALA A 103 -11.64 -4.81 2.32
C ALA A 103 -10.12 -4.86 2.10
N SER A 104 -9.63 -4.30 0.98
CA SER A 104 -8.22 -4.38 0.57
C SER A 104 -7.22 -3.77 1.55
N SER A 105 -7.65 -2.87 2.43
CA SER A 105 -6.80 -2.29 3.47
C SER A 105 -6.27 -3.31 4.48
N MET A 106 -6.80 -4.55 4.50
CA MET A 106 -6.23 -5.64 5.29
C MET A 106 -4.79 -6.01 4.87
N TRP A 107 -4.40 -5.70 3.64
CA TRP A 107 -3.03 -5.89 3.15
C TRP A 107 -2.15 -4.70 3.55
N THR A 108 -1.73 -4.69 4.82
CA THR A 108 -0.97 -3.58 5.44
C THR A 108 0.46 -3.44 4.94
N ALA A 109 1.02 -4.45 4.27
CA ALA A 109 2.29 -4.32 3.55
C ALA A 109 2.27 -3.20 2.50
N ASN A 110 1.09 -2.81 2.02
CA ASN A 110 0.91 -1.69 1.10
C ASN A 110 0.46 -0.40 1.79
N ALA A 111 0.30 -0.37 3.12
CA ALA A 111 -0.24 0.81 3.80
C ALA A 111 0.72 2.01 3.72
N ALA A 112 2.00 1.76 3.94
CA ALA A 112 3.04 2.77 3.97
C ALA A 112 4.41 2.15 3.71
N THR A 113 5.37 3.02 3.43
CA THR A 113 6.81 2.77 3.57
C THR A 113 7.25 3.24 4.95
N VAL A 114 8.02 2.39 5.66
CA VAL A 114 8.54 2.71 6.99
C VAL A 114 10.05 2.88 6.92
N SER A 115 10.58 3.98 7.45
CA SER A 115 12.02 4.16 7.69
C SER A 115 12.30 4.10 9.18
N PRO A 116 13.10 3.13 9.66
CA PRO A 116 13.51 3.06 11.06
C PRO A 116 14.31 4.29 11.48
N SER A 117 14.26 4.63 12.76
CA SER A 117 15.03 5.74 13.33
C SER A 117 16.53 5.64 13.12
N ALA A 118 17.07 4.41 13.07
CA ALA A 118 18.48 4.16 12.81
C ALA A 118 18.95 4.66 11.43
N ASP A 119 18.03 4.81 10.48
CA ASP A 119 18.32 5.15 9.08
C ASP A 119 17.84 6.56 8.70
N SER A 120 17.09 7.22 9.59
CA SER A 120 16.62 8.61 9.45
C SER A 120 17.67 9.62 9.95
N ALA A 121 17.73 10.80 9.32
CA ALA A 121 18.64 11.87 9.77
C ALA A 121 18.24 12.51 11.12
N ASP A 122 16.97 12.51 11.47
CA ASP A 122 16.45 13.12 12.71
C ASP A 122 16.28 12.11 13.86
N GLY A 123 16.58 10.84 13.62
CA GLY A 123 16.46 9.76 14.60
C GLY A 123 15.02 9.33 14.89
N LYS A 124 14.04 9.66 14.02
CA LYS A 124 12.63 9.26 14.16
C LYS A 124 12.25 8.12 13.23
N VAL A 125 11.21 7.39 13.59
CA VAL A 125 10.58 6.45 12.66
C VAL A 125 9.66 7.23 11.74
N HIS A 126 9.90 7.16 10.43
CA HIS A 126 9.08 7.83 9.43
C HIS A 126 8.11 6.86 8.76
N PHE A 127 6.87 7.30 8.61
CA PHE A 127 5.85 6.63 7.80
C PHE A 127 5.49 7.50 6.60
N THR A 128 5.63 6.97 5.38
CA THR A 128 5.09 7.60 4.16
C THR A 128 3.97 6.73 3.63
N VAL A 129 2.74 7.24 3.66
CA VAL A 129 1.57 6.49 3.20
C VAL A 129 1.67 6.22 1.70
N ALA A 130 1.33 5.01 1.27
CA ALA A 130 1.33 4.68 -0.15
C ALA A 130 0.07 5.24 -0.82
N ASN A 131 0.19 5.77 -2.05
CA ASN A 131 -0.97 6.31 -2.75
C ASN A 131 -1.84 5.23 -3.41
N LEU A 132 -1.28 4.05 -3.71
CA LEU A 132 -1.98 2.91 -4.30
C LEU A 132 -2.75 3.28 -5.59
N ASN A 133 -2.19 4.22 -6.35
CA ASN A 133 -2.84 4.87 -7.48
C ASN A 133 -3.33 3.88 -8.56
N ASN A 134 -2.58 2.80 -8.76
CA ASN A 134 -2.80 1.84 -9.84
C ASN A 134 -4.19 1.16 -9.77
N LYS A 135 -4.75 0.97 -8.57
CA LYS A 135 -6.01 0.24 -8.38
C LYS A 135 -7.07 1.14 -7.75
N LEU A 136 -8.18 1.35 -8.46
CA LEU A 136 -9.30 2.20 -8.01
C LEU A 136 -9.80 1.85 -6.60
N HIS A 137 -9.91 0.57 -6.30
CA HIS A 137 -10.39 0.11 -5.00
C HIS A 137 -9.36 0.30 -3.87
N ARG A 138 -8.10 0.56 -4.19
CA ARG A 138 -7.02 0.79 -3.22
C ARG A 138 -6.62 2.25 -3.09
N MET A 139 -6.73 3.06 -4.15
CA MET A 139 -6.35 4.48 -4.11
C MET A 139 -7.12 5.28 -3.03
N GLN A 140 -8.33 4.83 -2.71
CA GLN A 140 -9.17 5.39 -1.65
C GLN A 140 -8.63 5.16 -0.22
N GLU A 141 -7.64 4.29 -0.05
CA GLU A 141 -7.16 3.89 1.28
C GLU A 141 -6.32 4.99 1.95
N ALA A 142 -5.57 5.77 1.17
CA ALA A 142 -4.53 6.66 1.67
C ALA A 142 -4.98 7.65 2.76
N PRO A 143 -6.12 8.37 2.62
CA PRO A 143 -6.55 9.32 3.67
C PRO A 143 -6.84 8.63 5.00
N THR A 144 -7.51 7.48 4.97
CA THR A 144 -7.87 6.74 6.20
C THR A 144 -6.63 6.06 6.79
N THR A 145 -5.73 5.52 5.96
CA THR A 145 -4.46 4.96 6.40
C THR A 145 -3.60 6.00 7.11
N SER A 146 -3.52 7.23 6.58
CA SER A 146 -2.82 8.35 7.22
C SER A 146 -3.37 8.63 8.62
N ALA A 147 -4.70 8.71 8.76
CA ALA A 147 -5.34 8.91 10.05
C ALA A 147 -5.08 7.77 11.04
N ILE A 148 -5.15 6.51 10.57
CA ILE A 148 -4.88 5.32 11.40
C ILE A 148 -3.43 5.32 11.89
N LEU A 149 -2.45 5.57 11.02
CA LEU A 149 -1.05 5.60 11.40
C LEU A 149 -0.75 6.75 12.36
N GLY A 150 -1.29 7.94 12.10
CA GLY A 150 -1.18 9.09 12.99
C GLY A 150 -1.77 8.84 14.37
N ALA A 151 -2.88 8.12 14.45
CA ALA A 151 -3.50 7.75 15.74
C ALA A 151 -2.73 6.62 16.46
N THR A 152 -2.17 5.67 15.71
CA THR A 152 -1.48 4.49 16.28
C THR A 152 -0.07 4.86 16.77
N PHE A 153 0.64 5.70 16.02
CA PHE A 153 2.01 6.15 16.31
C PHE A 153 2.03 7.66 16.56
N ALA A 154 1.32 8.08 17.60
CA ALA A 154 0.95 9.49 17.79
C ALA A 154 2.05 10.39 18.38
N ASP A 155 3.07 9.82 19.03
CA ASP A 155 4.08 10.63 19.74
C ASP A 155 5.09 11.27 18.76
N PRO A 156 5.04 12.61 18.55
CA PRO A 156 5.88 13.27 17.54
C PRO A 156 7.36 13.32 17.93
N ARG A 157 7.71 12.91 19.15
CA ARG A 157 9.10 12.75 19.58
C ARG A 157 9.76 11.54 18.92
N TYR A 158 8.96 10.51 18.60
CA TYR A 158 9.46 9.25 18.04
C TYR A 158 9.03 9.02 16.59
N PHE A 159 7.90 9.59 16.19
CA PHE A 159 7.26 9.29 14.91
C PHE A 159 7.06 10.53 14.06
N ALA A 160 7.29 10.39 12.76
CA ALA A 160 6.99 11.39 11.75
C ALA A 160 6.10 10.77 10.66
N HIS A 161 5.05 11.48 10.28
CA HIS A 161 4.05 11.01 9.32
C HIS A 161 4.04 11.89 8.09
N HIS A 162 4.14 11.27 6.92
CA HIS A 162 4.16 11.94 5.63
C HIS A 162 2.93 11.56 4.81
N ALA A 163 2.39 12.55 4.11
CA ALA A 163 1.29 12.34 3.18
C ALA A 163 1.69 11.40 2.04
N ALA A 164 0.70 10.74 1.46
CA ALA A 164 0.93 9.96 0.25
C ALA A 164 1.33 10.86 -0.92
N LEU A 165 2.11 10.31 -1.85
CA LEU A 165 2.41 10.99 -3.11
C LEU A 165 1.10 11.34 -3.87
N PRO A 166 1.08 12.42 -4.66
CA PRO A 166 -0.08 12.78 -5.46
C PRO A 166 -0.62 11.59 -6.28
N GLN A 167 -1.95 11.54 -6.43
CA GLN A 167 -2.64 10.49 -7.17
C GLN A 167 -2.43 10.66 -8.68
N HIS A 168 -1.29 10.20 -9.18
CA HIS A 168 -0.93 10.24 -10.59
C HIS A 168 -0.21 8.94 -10.99
N GLY A 169 -0.44 8.47 -12.23
CA GLY A 169 0.12 7.19 -12.71
C GLY A 169 1.64 7.13 -12.68
N ASP A 170 2.32 8.25 -12.93
CA ASP A 170 3.79 8.35 -12.85
C ASP A 170 4.34 8.35 -11.42
N LEU A 171 3.49 8.56 -10.42
CA LEU A 171 3.84 8.62 -9.00
C LEU A 171 3.28 7.42 -8.22
N GLY A 172 2.99 6.31 -8.91
CA GLY A 172 2.47 5.11 -8.26
C GLY A 172 3.41 4.58 -7.17
N ASP A 173 2.86 4.41 -5.97
CA ASP A 173 3.53 3.88 -4.80
C ASP A 173 2.67 2.78 -4.16
N GLU A 174 3.27 1.60 -3.98
CA GLU A 174 2.64 0.40 -3.41
C GLU A 174 3.15 0.09 -2.00
N GLY A 175 3.90 1.00 -1.38
CA GLY A 175 4.41 0.90 -0.02
C GLY A 175 5.48 -0.17 0.16
N ALA A 176 5.60 -0.67 1.40
CA ALA A 176 6.61 -1.66 1.79
C ALA A 176 6.58 -2.97 0.99
N ALA A 177 5.46 -3.32 0.34
CA ALA A 177 5.35 -4.51 -0.51
C ALA A 177 6.33 -4.51 -1.70
N THR A 178 6.87 -3.34 -2.07
CA THR A 178 7.88 -3.21 -3.14
C THR A 178 9.29 -2.97 -2.61
N ILE A 179 9.47 -3.02 -1.30
CA ILE A 179 10.73 -2.68 -0.62
C ILE A 179 11.27 -3.93 0.07
N THR A 180 12.54 -4.25 -0.21
CA THR A 180 13.26 -5.31 0.50
C THR A 180 14.30 -4.67 1.42
N ALA A 181 14.19 -4.91 2.73
CA ALA A 181 15.26 -4.63 3.66
C ALA A 181 16.26 -5.80 3.66
N SER A 182 17.55 -5.53 3.47
CA SER A 182 18.61 -6.52 3.73
C SER A 182 19.53 -5.95 4.81
N ALA A 183 19.49 -6.56 5.99
CA ALA A 183 20.29 -6.16 7.14
C ALA A 183 21.42 -7.18 7.40
N GLY A 184 22.64 -6.69 7.57
CA GLY A 184 23.60 -7.35 8.47
C GLY A 184 23.21 -6.98 9.91
N ASN A 185 23.33 -7.94 10.83
CA ASN A 185 22.99 -7.89 12.27
C ASN A 185 22.36 -6.55 12.77
N MET A 186 21.10 -6.59 13.22
CA MET A 186 20.31 -5.44 13.70
C MET A 186 20.87 -4.73 14.97
N THR A 187 22.10 -5.04 15.36
CA THR A 187 22.79 -4.55 16.55
C THR A 187 23.79 -3.42 16.26
N GLY A 188 24.01 -3.04 15.00
CA GLY A 188 24.95 -1.99 14.60
C GLY A 188 24.27 -0.78 13.94
N ARG A 189 24.81 0.43 14.17
CA ARG A 189 24.46 1.60 13.35
C ARG A 189 24.87 1.30 11.90
N GLY A 190 23.94 1.50 10.97
CA GLY A 190 24.18 1.36 9.53
C GLY A 190 23.53 0.13 8.93
N CYS A 191 22.20 0.13 8.81
CA CYS A 191 21.54 -0.67 7.78
C CYS A 191 21.21 0.27 6.61
N SER A 192 21.78 0.00 5.43
CA SER A 192 21.44 0.78 4.23
C SER A 192 20.20 0.18 3.58
N PHE A 193 19.12 0.96 3.49
CA PHE A 193 18.00 0.60 2.63
C PHE A 193 18.40 0.68 1.16
N ARG A 194 18.19 -0.42 0.43
CA ARG A 194 18.36 -0.48 -1.02
C ARG A 194 16.98 -0.56 -1.65
N LEU A 195 16.57 0.52 -2.29
CA LEU A 195 15.33 0.54 -3.05
C LEU A 195 15.51 -0.30 -4.32
N TRP A 196 14.71 -1.35 -4.48
CA TRP A 196 14.59 -2.08 -5.73
C TRP A 196 13.17 -1.90 -6.27
N SER A 197 12.96 -0.88 -7.10
CA SER A 197 11.79 -0.86 -7.98
C SER A 197 12.10 -1.77 -9.16
N THR A 198 11.43 -2.92 -9.25
CA THR A 198 11.37 -3.63 -10.53
C THR A 198 10.66 -2.73 -11.53
N ARG A 199 11.36 -2.33 -12.60
CA ARG A 199 10.71 -1.77 -13.79
C ARG A 199 9.61 -2.75 -14.20
N GLN A 200 8.34 -2.37 -14.04
CA GLN A 200 7.30 -3.02 -14.83
C GLN A 200 7.64 -2.76 -16.29
N ARG A 201 7.78 -3.86 -17.03
CA ARG A 201 8.26 -3.87 -18.41
C ARG A 201 7.32 -2.99 -19.24
N ARG A 202 7.83 -1.86 -19.75
CA ARG A 202 7.12 -1.09 -20.78
C ARG A 202 6.79 -2.03 -21.94
N TYR A 203 5.53 -2.05 -22.34
CA TYR A 203 5.13 -2.54 -23.64
C TYR A 203 5.96 -1.80 -24.71
N ARG A 204 6.69 -2.54 -25.55
CA ARG A 204 7.36 -2.01 -26.75
C ARG A 204 6.39 -2.20 -27.92
N PRO A 205 5.84 -1.14 -28.52
CA PRO A 205 5.10 -1.26 -29.77
C PRO A 205 6.10 -1.50 -30.91
N GLY A 206 5.96 -2.62 -31.61
CA GLY A 206 6.89 -3.02 -32.69
C GLY A 206 6.53 -4.30 -33.44
N GLU A 207 5.56 -5.10 -32.98
CA GLU A 207 4.91 -6.14 -33.80
C GLU A 207 3.41 -5.86 -33.80
N VAL A 208 2.88 -5.48 -34.96
CA VAL A 208 1.45 -5.18 -35.17
C VAL A 208 0.74 -6.41 -35.70
N SER A 209 -0.32 -6.81 -34.99
CA SER A 209 -1.62 -7.25 -35.52
C SER A 209 -2.57 -7.42 -34.32
N GLY A 210 -3.63 -6.64 -34.05
CA GLY A 210 -4.20 -5.44 -34.67
C GLY A 210 -5.15 -4.74 -33.67
N ALA A 211 -5.38 -3.43 -33.89
CA ALA A 211 -6.44 -2.49 -33.43
C ALA A 211 -6.96 -2.52 -31.97
N ALA A 212 -7.15 -1.43 -31.22
CA ALA A 212 -6.86 0.01 -31.32
C ALA A 212 -7.18 0.66 -29.93
N ASP A 213 -6.32 1.55 -29.41
CA ASP A 213 -6.71 2.73 -28.60
C ASP A 213 -5.51 3.69 -28.45
N PRO A 214 -5.60 4.98 -28.89
CA PRO A 214 -4.52 5.95 -28.79
C PRO A 214 -4.73 6.91 -27.61
N ARG A 215 -3.77 6.90 -26.67
CA ARG A 215 -2.96 8.07 -26.24
C ARG A 215 -2.20 7.76 -24.95
N GLY A 216 -0.90 7.51 -25.07
CA GLY A 216 0.01 7.46 -23.94
C GLY A 216 1.45 7.69 -24.38
N GLN A 217 2.02 8.84 -24.00
CA GLN A 217 3.41 9.02 -23.58
C GLN A 217 3.76 10.50 -23.39
N ARG A 218 4.40 10.83 -22.25
CA ARG A 218 5.71 11.50 -22.20
C ARG A 218 6.34 11.26 -20.82
N SER A 219 7.67 11.20 -20.81
CA SER A 219 8.55 10.63 -19.80
C SER A 219 8.85 11.55 -18.61
N GLY A 220 8.84 11.00 -17.39
CA GLY A 220 9.49 11.53 -16.19
C GLY A 220 10.35 10.44 -15.50
N GLY A 221 11.39 10.85 -14.75
CA GLY A 221 12.39 9.98 -14.11
C GLY A 221 11.87 9.06 -12.98
N PRO A 222 12.75 8.28 -12.31
CA PRO A 222 12.34 7.18 -11.44
C PRO A 222 11.59 7.66 -10.17
N PRO A 223 10.46 7.01 -9.78
CA PRO A 223 9.66 7.37 -8.59
C PRO A 223 10.39 7.11 -7.25
N ALA A 224 11.46 6.32 -7.31
CA ALA A 224 12.37 5.99 -6.22
C ALA A 224 12.95 7.18 -5.43
N SER A 225 13.16 8.31 -6.09
CA SER A 225 13.83 9.49 -5.50
C SER A 225 12.88 10.36 -4.67
N ALA A 226 11.56 10.29 -4.91
CA ALA A 226 10.60 11.14 -4.21
C ALA A 226 10.37 10.67 -2.77
N GLY A 227 10.21 9.35 -2.56
CA GLY A 227 10.11 8.78 -1.21
C GLY A 227 11.38 9.03 -0.40
N SER A 228 12.55 8.76 -0.98
CA SER A 228 13.85 8.95 -0.29
C SER A 228 14.13 10.41 0.09
N ALA A 229 13.66 11.39 -0.69
CA ALA A 229 13.73 12.81 -0.32
C ALA A 229 12.86 13.16 0.91
N LEU A 230 11.68 12.53 1.06
CA LEU A 230 10.82 12.69 2.24
C LEU A 230 11.39 12.01 3.48
N HIS A 231 12.24 10.99 3.30
CA HIS A 231 12.80 10.18 4.38
C HIS A 231 14.12 10.72 4.96
N GLY A 232 14.69 11.80 4.42
CA GLY A 232 15.92 12.40 4.96
C GLY A 232 17.08 11.39 5.08
N VAL A 233 17.20 10.45 4.13
CA VAL A 233 18.20 9.38 4.18
C VAL A 233 19.60 9.96 3.98
N CYS A 234 20.56 9.56 4.83
CA CYS A 234 21.90 10.15 4.87
C CYS A 234 22.71 9.91 3.55
N PRO A 235 23.32 10.94 2.91
CA PRO A 235 23.99 10.81 1.61
C PRO A 235 25.24 9.91 1.57
N ALA A 236 25.84 9.62 2.73
CA ALA A 236 27.13 8.92 2.83
C ALA A 236 27.12 7.46 2.31
N GLY A 237 25.94 6.88 2.05
CA GLY A 237 25.81 5.52 1.47
C GLY A 237 25.86 5.44 -0.06
N ALA A 238 25.95 6.57 -0.78
CA ALA A 238 25.81 6.61 -2.24
C ALA A 238 27.12 6.40 -3.04
N ALA A 239 28.28 6.33 -2.38
CA ALA A 239 29.59 6.25 -3.03
C ALA A 239 30.01 4.79 -3.32
N GLY A 240 29.51 4.19 -4.40
CA GLY A 240 29.86 2.81 -4.75
C GLY A 240 29.43 2.33 -6.14
N TYR A 241 29.44 3.19 -7.16
CA TYR A 241 29.20 2.76 -8.54
C TYR A 241 30.48 2.17 -9.15
N ARG A 242 30.60 0.84 -9.20
CA ARG A 242 31.46 0.16 -10.19
C ARG A 242 30.59 -0.70 -11.10
N SER A 243 30.56 -0.36 -12.38
CA SER A 243 29.89 -1.14 -13.41
C SER A 243 30.54 -2.52 -13.55
N ARG A 244 29.78 -3.60 -13.37
CA ARG A 244 30.09 -4.87 -14.03
C ARG A 244 29.19 -4.97 -15.26
N ARG A 245 29.78 -4.80 -16.44
CA ARG A 245 29.22 -5.35 -17.69
C ARG A 245 29.30 -6.87 -17.56
N VAL A 246 28.19 -7.56 -17.79
CA VAL A 246 28.20 -9.00 -18.03
C VAL A 246 28.01 -9.15 -19.54
N SER A 247 29.03 -9.71 -20.17
CA SER A 247 29.04 -10.19 -21.56
C SER A 247 28.07 -11.36 -21.74
#